data_AF-A0A6M5YIQ7-F1
#
_entry.id   AF-A0A6M5YIQ7-F1
#
_cell.length_a   1.000
_cell.length_b   1.000
_cell.length_c   1.000
_cell.angle_alpha   90.00
_cell.angle_beta   90.00
_cell.angle_gamma   90.00
#
_symmetry.space_group_name_H-M   'P 1'
#
loop_
_entity.id
_entity.type
_entity.pdbx_description
1 polymer ?
#
loop_
_entity_poly.entity_id
_entity_poly.type
_entity_poly.pdbx_seq_one_letter_code
_entity_poly.pdbx_strand_id
1 'polypeptide(L)'
;MRTTAIRLIVGSLLLGPAAAAGQDKPPAPAKGPKGDPEKVDQGAVARALQQAFDAITDLSQTPPTGKEAGQLFDHAKTFYRDAVKAYPTDPRRARVLADAANDAVRGLLCSRRSGLQPVPGLPEPPADPDAAKPVKDGVTGKDGPWTHVLDAFNRLRDPIANGGTLATGVSKDFFDEAARVYREGRKAYDAGDYWKAGELAKAAGAWLSVMNRLESAGGAETAPPRAPGAQKGEPLPPAKE
;
A
#
# COMPACT_ATOMS: atom_id res chain seq x y z
N MET A 1 9.84 5.04 -48.15
CA MET A 1 11.23 5.54 -48.25
C MET A 1 11.23 7.06 -48.15
N ARG A 2 11.69 7.62 -47.02
CA ARG A 2 12.34 8.93 -46.91
C ARG A 2 12.93 9.08 -45.49
N THR A 3 14.07 9.74 -45.44
CA THR A 3 15.18 9.58 -44.50
C THR A 3 15.20 10.72 -43.47
N THR A 4 15.46 10.39 -42.19
CA THR A 4 16.30 11.12 -41.19
C THR A 4 15.96 12.56 -40.72
N ALA A 5 15.93 12.75 -39.39
CA ALA A 5 16.91 13.59 -38.65
C ALA A 5 16.72 13.54 -37.11
N ILE A 6 17.76 13.06 -36.43
CA ILE A 6 17.98 13.17 -34.97
C ILE A 6 18.76 14.47 -34.71
N ARG A 7 18.40 15.23 -33.68
CA ARG A 7 19.26 16.29 -33.12
C ARG A 7 19.46 16.08 -31.62
N LEU A 8 20.70 15.72 -31.26
CA LEU A 8 21.29 15.90 -29.94
C LEU A 8 21.54 17.40 -29.71
N ILE A 9 21.27 17.90 -28.51
CA ILE A 9 21.86 19.15 -28.01
C ILE A 9 22.66 18.82 -26.75
N VAL A 10 23.97 19.01 -26.89
CA VAL A 10 24.98 19.03 -25.84
C VAL A 10 25.07 20.48 -25.34
N GLY A 11 24.98 20.69 -24.02
CA GLY A 11 25.20 21.99 -23.40
C GLY A 11 26.12 21.85 -22.20
N SER A 12 27.36 22.31 -22.37
CA SER A 12 28.44 22.27 -21.38
C SER A 12 28.40 23.42 -20.37
N LEU A 13 28.89 23.10 -19.17
CA LEU A 13 29.63 23.89 -18.18
C LEU A 13 29.63 25.42 -18.26
N LEU A 14 29.35 26.05 -17.10
CA LEU A 14 30.04 27.25 -16.64
C LEU A 14 30.50 27.08 -15.18
N LEU A 15 31.81 27.20 -15.01
CA LEU A 15 32.54 27.41 -13.75
C LEU A 15 32.43 28.88 -13.32
N GLY A 16 32.39 29.13 -12.01
CA GLY A 16 32.70 30.43 -11.42
C GLY A 16 33.36 30.25 -10.04
N PRO A 17 34.47 30.94 -9.71
CA PRO A 17 35.18 30.84 -8.44
C PRO A 17 34.91 32.03 -7.50
N ALA A 18 35.03 31.84 -6.19
CA ALA A 18 35.66 32.78 -5.26
C ALA A 18 35.68 32.20 -3.83
N ALA A 19 36.84 32.33 -3.19
CA ALA A 19 37.17 31.87 -1.85
C ALA A 19 36.72 32.83 -0.74
N ALA A 20 36.49 32.30 0.46
CA ALA A 20 36.80 32.98 1.71
C ALA A 20 37.22 31.94 2.76
N ALA A 21 38.46 32.06 3.21
CA ALA A 21 39.01 31.33 4.34
C ALA A 21 38.51 31.96 5.65
N GLY A 22 38.02 31.13 6.56
CA GLY A 22 37.65 31.48 7.93
C GLY A 22 37.86 30.25 8.82
N GLN A 23 38.55 30.46 9.94
CA GLN A 23 39.08 29.45 10.84
C GLN A 23 38.01 28.63 11.59
N ASP A 24 38.49 27.46 12.04
CA ASP A 24 38.20 26.80 13.30
C ASP A 24 36.97 25.88 13.47
N LYS A 25 37.34 24.73 14.06
CA LYS A 25 36.57 23.59 14.60
C LYS A 25 36.03 22.53 13.62
N PRO A 26 36.44 21.25 13.76
CA PRO A 26 35.67 20.16 13.21
C PRO A 26 34.27 20.17 13.86
N PRO A 27 33.18 20.01 13.08
CA PRO A 27 31.85 19.93 13.64
C PRO A 27 31.80 18.73 14.60
N ALA A 28 31.45 19.01 15.86
CA ALA A 28 31.18 17.97 16.83
C ALA A 28 30.15 16.99 16.24
N PRO A 29 30.26 15.67 16.50
CA PRO A 29 29.26 14.72 16.02
C PRO A 29 27.90 15.15 16.58
N ALA A 30 27.00 15.52 15.67
CA ALA A 30 25.62 15.80 16.02
C ALA A 30 25.10 14.56 16.76
N LYS A 31 24.78 14.73 18.05
CA LYS A 31 23.95 13.77 18.77
C LYS A 31 22.61 13.78 18.04
N GLY A 32 22.46 12.85 17.10
CA GLY A 32 21.17 12.60 16.46
C GLY A 32 20.12 12.41 17.54
N PRO A 33 18.87 12.87 17.31
CA PRO A 33 17.81 12.63 18.26
C PRO A 33 17.76 11.12 18.53
N LYS A 34 18.01 10.74 19.78
CA LYS A 34 17.62 9.43 20.30
C LYS A 34 16.10 9.40 20.21
N GLY A 35 15.57 9.03 19.05
CA GLY A 35 14.18 8.64 18.93
C GLY A 35 14.02 7.44 19.84
N ASP A 36 13.28 7.62 20.93
CA ASP A 36 12.81 6.49 21.71
C ASP A 36 12.14 5.51 20.76
N PRO A 37 12.36 4.19 20.91
CA PRO A 37 11.68 3.21 20.10
C PRO A 37 10.18 3.44 20.26
N GLU A 38 9.53 3.86 19.16
CA GLU A 38 8.11 4.10 19.10
C GLU A 38 7.39 2.88 19.69
N LYS A 39 6.77 3.06 20.87
CA LYS A 39 6.09 1.95 21.54
C LYS A 39 4.94 1.53 20.65
N VAL A 40 5.05 0.33 20.09
CA VAL A 40 3.97 -0.26 19.30
C VAL A 40 2.79 -0.52 20.24
N ASP A 41 1.67 0.16 20.00
CA ASP A 41 0.42 -0.08 20.72
C ASP A 41 -0.11 -1.48 20.42
N GLN A 42 0.10 -2.42 21.35
CA GLN A 42 -0.35 -3.80 21.24
C GLN A 42 -1.88 -3.91 21.07
N GLY A 43 -2.65 -2.97 21.64
CA GLY A 43 -4.10 -2.91 21.47
C GLY A 43 -4.52 -2.59 20.04
N ALA A 44 -3.75 -1.76 19.33
CA ALA A 44 -3.97 -1.52 17.91
C ALA A 44 -3.63 -2.77 17.05
N VAL A 45 -2.58 -3.51 17.41
CA VAL A 45 -2.20 -4.73 16.69
C VAL A 45 -3.24 -5.84 16.87
N ALA A 46 -3.72 -6.06 18.11
CA ALA A 46 -4.77 -7.03 18.39
C ALA A 46 -6.07 -6.72 17.63
N ARG A 47 -6.45 -5.44 17.51
CA ARG A 47 -7.61 -5.02 16.70
C ARG A 47 -7.42 -5.30 15.22
N ALA A 48 -6.22 -5.05 14.67
CA ALA A 48 -5.93 -5.37 13.27
C ALA A 48 -6.00 -6.88 13.00
N LEU A 49 -5.50 -7.71 13.91
CA LEU A 49 -5.64 -9.17 13.84
C LEU A 49 -7.11 -9.59 13.85
N GLN A 50 -7.91 -9.04 14.76
CA GLN A 50 -9.35 -9.34 14.83
C GLN A 50 -10.05 -8.95 13.53
N GLN A 51 -9.80 -7.75 13.00
CA GLN A 51 -10.38 -7.30 11.73
C GLN A 51 -10.03 -8.22 10.57
N ALA A 52 -8.76 -8.64 10.46
CA ALA A 52 -8.34 -9.60 9.43
C ALA A 52 -9.02 -10.96 9.60
N PHE A 53 -9.15 -11.45 10.83
CA PHE A 53 -9.85 -12.70 11.14
C PHE A 53 -11.33 -12.64 10.73
N ASP A 54 -12.04 -11.59 11.13
CA ASP A 54 -13.45 -11.39 10.80
C ASP A 54 -13.65 -11.30 9.29
N ALA A 55 -12.83 -10.51 8.59
CA ALA A 55 -12.89 -10.37 7.14
C ALA A 55 -12.66 -11.71 6.41
N ILE A 56 -11.66 -12.50 6.82
CA ILE A 56 -11.41 -13.84 6.26
C ILE A 56 -12.58 -14.78 6.53
N THR A 57 -13.13 -14.76 7.75
CA THR A 57 -14.24 -15.62 8.15
C THR A 57 -15.50 -15.29 7.36
N ASP A 58 -15.83 -14.00 7.22
CA ASP A 58 -16.97 -13.55 6.44
C ASP A 58 -16.84 -13.93 4.95
N LEU A 59 -15.66 -13.72 4.35
CA LEU A 59 -15.41 -14.13 2.97
C LEU A 59 -15.48 -15.65 2.80
N SER A 60 -15.13 -16.44 3.83
CA SER A 60 -15.20 -17.91 3.77
C SER A 60 -16.63 -18.45 3.73
N GLN A 61 -17.64 -17.69 4.19
CA GLN A 61 -19.05 -18.06 4.07
C GLN A 61 -19.53 -18.06 2.61
N THR A 62 -18.85 -17.31 1.75
CA THR A 62 -19.10 -17.32 0.30
C THR A 62 -17.77 -17.21 -0.43
N PRO A 63 -17.06 -18.36 -0.54
CA PRO A 63 -15.69 -18.38 -1.06
C PRO A 63 -15.59 -17.75 -2.45
N PRO A 64 -14.47 -17.08 -2.76
CA PRO A 64 -14.25 -16.54 -4.09
C PRO A 64 -14.24 -17.66 -5.13
N THR A 65 -14.88 -17.41 -6.26
CA THR A 65 -14.93 -18.35 -7.39
C THR A 65 -13.77 -18.11 -8.35
N GLY A 66 -13.23 -19.18 -8.93
CA GLY A 66 -12.11 -19.12 -9.87
C GLY A 66 -10.77 -19.38 -9.19
N LYS A 67 -9.81 -19.88 -9.97
CA LYS A 67 -8.52 -20.36 -9.47
C LYS A 67 -7.69 -19.21 -8.89
N GLU A 68 -7.63 -18.09 -9.61
CA GLU A 68 -6.85 -16.91 -9.27
C GLU A 68 -7.38 -16.28 -7.98
N ALA A 69 -8.69 -16.09 -7.88
CA ALA A 69 -9.32 -15.53 -6.69
C ALA A 69 -9.18 -16.46 -5.46
N GLY A 70 -9.24 -17.78 -5.66
CA GLY A 70 -8.94 -18.77 -4.63
C GLY A 70 -7.49 -18.67 -4.12
N GLN A 71 -6.53 -18.55 -5.04
CA GLN A 71 -5.11 -18.37 -4.70
C GLN A 71 -4.85 -17.09 -3.91
N LEU A 72 -5.44 -15.96 -4.29
CA LEU A 72 -5.32 -14.70 -3.53
C LEU A 72 -5.92 -14.82 -2.12
N PHE A 73 -7.01 -15.60 -1.97
CA PHE A 73 -7.59 -15.87 -0.66
C PHE A 73 -6.70 -16.78 0.20
N ASP A 74 -6.01 -17.75 -0.40
CA ASP A 74 -5.01 -18.56 0.29
C ASP A 74 -3.82 -17.73 0.78
N HIS A 75 -3.37 -16.76 -0.01
CA HIS A 75 -2.35 -15.79 0.41
C HIS A 75 -2.83 -14.94 1.60
N ALA A 76 -4.07 -14.43 1.55
CA ALA A 76 -4.66 -13.67 2.66
C ALA A 76 -4.66 -14.47 3.98
N LYS A 77 -5.06 -15.75 3.91
CA LYS A 77 -5.01 -16.66 5.08
C LYS A 77 -3.58 -16.88 5.58
N THR A 78 -2.62 -16.98 4.67
CA THR A 78 -1.20 -17.15 5.02
C THR A 78 -0.67 -15.91 5.75
N PHE A 79 -0.94 -14.71 5.24
CA PHE A 79 -0.58 -13.46 5.92
C PHE A 79 -1.16 -13.37 7.33
N TYR A 80 -2.43 -13.73 7.51
CA TYR A 80 -3.04 -13.74 8.84
C TYR A 80 -2.35 -14.72 9.80
N ARG A 81 -2.06 -15.95 9.36
CA ARG A 81 -1.35 -16.94 10.19
C ARG A 81 0.04 -16.45 10.57
N ASP A 82 0.76 -15.85 9.63
CA ASP A 82 2.08 -15.27 9.88
C ASP A 82 2.01 -14.06 10.82
N ALA A 83 0.95 -13.25 10.71
CA ALA A 83 0.69 -12.14 11.61
C ALA A 83 0.48 -12.62 13.06
N VAL A 84 -0.35 -13.64 13.26
CA VAL A 84 -0.58 -14.25 14.58
C VAL A 84 0.72 -14.81 15.16
N LYS A 85 1.53 -15.48 14.33
CA LYS A 85 2.83 -16.03 14.74
C LYS A 85 3.83 -14.93 15.13
N ALA A 86 3.83 -13.80 14.42
CA ALA A 86 4.71 -12.67 14.69
C ALA A 86 4.27 -11.85 15.91
N TYR A 87 2.98 -11.83 16.27
CA TYR A 87 2.43 -11.00 17.33
C TYR A 87 3.21 -10.98 18.67
N PRO A 88 3.62 -12.12 19.26
CA PRO A 88 4.33 -12.11 20.54
C PRO A 88 5.76 -11.57 20.48
N THR A 89 6.42 -11.63 19.32
CA THR A 89 7.86 -11.32 19.17
C THR A 89 8.13 -10.05 18.36
N ASP A 90 7.27 -9.75 17.39
CA ASP A 90 7.34 -8.58 16.53
C ASP A 90 5.91 -8.04 16.25
N PRO A 91 5.34 -7.25 17.19
CA PRO A 91 4.02 -6.66 17.03
C PRO A 91 3.91 -5.73 15.82
N ARG A 92 5.02 -5.12 15.38
CA ARG A 92 5.04 -4.24 14.21
C ARG A 92 4.83 -5.06 12.94
N ARG A 93 5.61 -6.12 12.75
CA ARG A 93 5.44 -7.05 11.62
C ARG A 93 4.07 -7.71 11.65
N ALA A 94 3.59 -8.10 12.82
CA ALA A 94 2.25 -8.67 12.99
C ALA A 94 1.17 -7.72 12.47
N ARG A 95 1.23 -6.43 12.82
CA ARG A 95 0.27 -5.44 12.32
C ARG A 95 0.31 -5.30 10.81
N VAL A 96 1.51 -5.22 10.22
CA VAL A 96 1.66 -5.06 8.77
C VAL A 96 1.10 -6.26 8.02
N LEU A 97 1.35 -7.49 8.51
CA LEU A 97 0.81 -8.71 7.91
C LEU A 97 -0.71 -8.83 8.09
N ALA A 98 -1.25 -8.41 9.24
CA ALA A 98 -2.69 -8.36 9.47
C ALA A 98 -3.38 -7.37 8.52
N ASP A 99 -2.81 -6.17 8.35
CA ASP A 99 -3.29 -5.17 7.40
C ASP A 99 -3.23 -5.71 5.96
N ALA A 100 -2.15 -6.43 5.58
CA ALA A 100 -2.02 -7.06 4.27
C ALA A 100 -3.10 -8.13 4.03
N ALA A 101 -3.40 -8.95 5.05
CA ALA A 101 -4.48 -9.94 4.99
C ALA A 101 -5.85 -9.27 4.77
N ASN A 102 -6.13 -8.20 5.52
CA ASN A 102 -7.37 -7.44 5.41
C ASN A 102 -7.50 -6.76 4.03
N ASP A 103 -6.42 -6.15 3.52
CA ASP A 103 -6.38 -5.53 2.20
C ASP A 103 -6.60 -6.55 1.07
N ALA A 104 -6.03 -7.75 1.19
CA ALA A 104 -6.25 -8.84 0.25
C ALA A 104 -7.73 -9.27 0.18
N VAL A 105 -8.37 -9.44 1.33
CA VAL A 105 -9.81 -9.75 1.42
C VAL A 105 -10.66 -8.61 0.88
N ARG A 106 -10.35 -7.36 1.22
CA ARG A 106 -11.05 -6.18 0.71
C ARG A 106 -11.03 -6.13 -0.82
N GLY A 107 -9.89 -6.44 -1.44
CA GLY A 107 -9.79 -6.50 -2.90
C GLY A 107 -10.70 -7.56 -3.52
N LEU A 108 -10.77 -8.76 -2.92
CA LEU A 108 -11.66 -9.84 -3.35
C LEU A 108 -13.15 -9.45 -3.21
N LEU A 109 -13.52 -8.80 -2.11
CA LEU A 109 -14.88 -8.33 -1.88
C LEU A 109 -15.31 -7.27 -2.89
N CYS A 110 -14.46 -6.28 -3.16
CA CYS A 110 -14.71 -5.25 -4.18
C CYS A 110 -14.80 -5.87 -5.59
N SER A 111 -13.89 -6.79 -5.93
CA SER A 111 -13.96 -7.51 -7.21
C SER A 111 -15.30 -8.25 -7.37
N ARG A 112 -15.76 -8.96 -6.32
CA ARG A 112 -17.07 -9.64 -6.33
C ARG A 112 -18.23 -8.66 -6.47
N ARG A 113 -18.22 -7.54 -5.74
CA ARG A 113 -19.27 -6.51 -5.81
C ARG A 113 -19.36 -5.84 -7.18
N SER A 114 -18.26 -5.78 -7.92
CA SER A 114 -18.25 -5.24 -9.28
C SER A 114 -19.12 -6.03 -10.26
N GLY A 115 -19.44 -7.29 -9.95
CA GLY A 115 -20.37 -8.12 -10.72
C GLY A 115 -21.84 -7.95 -10.33
N LEU A 116 -22.13 -7.20 -9.27
CA LEU A 116 -23.49 -6.95 -8.77
C LEU A 116 -24.03 -5.65 -9.33
N GLN A 117 -25.34 -5.63 -9.63
CA GLN A 117 -26.04 -4.42 -10.02
C GLN A 117 -26.57 -3.69 -8.76
N PRO A 118 -26.56 -2.35 -8.75
CA PRO A 118 -27.27 -1.57 -7.75
C PRO A 118 -28.76 -1.95 -7.71
N VAL A 119 -29.38 -1.85 -6.52
CA VAL A 119 -30.81 -2.16 -6.35
C VAL A 119 -31.63 -1.11 -7.11
N PRO A 120 -32.46 -1.51 -8.09
CA PRO A 120 -33.27 -0.56 -8.84
C PRO A 120 -34.22 0.24 -7.94
N GLY A 121 -34.34 1.55 -8.19
CA GLY A 121 -35.24 2.44 -7.46
C GLY A 121 -34.74 2.88 -6.09
N LEU A 122 -33.59 2.39 -5.62
CA LEU A 122 -32.93 2.94 -4.44
C LEU A 122 -32.16 4.21 -4.83
N PRO A 123 -32.38 5.36 -4.17
CA PRO A 123 -31.63 6.57 -4.48
C PRO A 123 -30.14 6.35 -4.20
N GLU A 124 -29.30 6.97 -5.02
CA GLU A 124 -27.87 7.02 -4.72
C GLU A 124 -27.67 7.73 -3.36
N PRO A 125 -26.72 7.25 -2.53
CA PRO A 125 -26.37 7.97 -1.31
C PRO A 125 -25.97 9.41 -1.68
N PRO A 126 -26.32 10.40 -0.84
CA PRO A 126 -25.92 11.78 -1.11
C PRO A 126 -24.40 11.85 -1.28
N ALA A 127 -23.95 12.61 -2.28
CA ALA A 127 -22.54 12.93 -2.39
C ALA A 127 -22.08 13.57 -1.07
N ASP A 128 -20.88 13.19 -0.61
CA ASP A 128 -20.23 13.82 0.52
C ASP A 128 -20.27 15.35 0.31
N PRO A 129 -20.80 16.15 1.25
CA PRO A 129 -20.89 17.60 1.10
C PRO A 129 -19.53 18.27 0.88
N ASP A 130 -18.44 17.61 1.28
CA ASP A 130 -17.06 18.04 1.02
C ASP A 130 -16.48 17.48 -0.30
N ALA A 131 -17.16 16.51 -0.93
CA ALA A 131 -16.87 16.11 -2.30
C ALA A 131 -17.45 17.16 -3.28
N ALA A 132 -16.71 17.46 -4.34
CA ALA A 132 -17.13 18.41 -5.35
C ALA A 132 -18.58 18.13 -5.81
N LYS A 133 -19.44 19.15 -5.76
CA LYS A 133 -20.87 19.03 -6.06
C LYS A 133 -21.07 18.40 -7.45
N PRO A 134 -21.90 17.35 -7.59
CA PRO A 134 -22.25 16.85 -8.91
C PRO A 134 -23.03 17.91 -9.66
N VAL A 135 -22.53 18.32 -10.83
CA VAL A 135 -23.26 19.24 -11.71
C VAL A 135 -24.50 18.52 -12.22
N LYS A 136 -25.66 19.07 -11.87
CA LYS A 136 -26.97 18.67 -12.39
C LYS A 136 -26.96 18.97 -13.89
N ASP A 137 -27.36 17.98 -14.67
CA ASP A 137 -27.53 18.00 -16.13
C ASP A 137 -26.29 17.61 -16.96
N GLY A 138 -26.29 16.34 -17.40
CA GLY A 138 -26.02 15.99 -18.80
C GLY A 138 -24.62 16.19 -19.39
N VAL A 139 -23.57 16.50 -18.61
CA VAL A 139 -22.23 16.69 -19.18
C VAL A 139 -21.37 15.44 -19.01
N THR A 140 -21.14 14.76 -20.14
CA THR A 140 -19.98 13.89 -20.38
C THR A 140 -18.70 14.74 -20.27
N GLY A 141 -18.22 14.96 -19.05
CA GLY A 141 -17.09 15.84 -18.78
C GLY A 141 -16.65 15.72 -17.33
N LYS A 142 -15.42 16.19 -17.04
CA LYS A 142 -14.60 15.93 -15.85
C LYS A 142 -15.22 16.22 -14.46
N ASP A 143 -16.45 16.68 -14.37
CA ASP A 143 -17.11 17.19 -13.14
C ASP A 143 -18.47 16.52 -12.86
N GLY A 144 -18.71 15.33 -13.39
CA GLY A 144 -19.92 14.54 -13.13
C GLY A 144 -19.93 13.85 -11.76
N PRO A 145 -21.07 13.26 -11.33
CA PRO A 145 -21.16 12.52 -10.06
C PRO A 145 -20.14 11.38 -9.92
N TRP A 146 -19.56 10.93 -11.03
CA TRP A 146 -18.59 9.84 -11.10
C TRP A 146 -17.13 10.30 -11.22
N THR A 147 -16.83 11.59 -11.04
CA THR A 147 -15.44 12.12 -11.06
C THR A 147 -14.55 11.42 -10.04
N HIS A 148 -15.09 11.06 -8.87
CA HIS A 148 -14.35 10.32 -7.84
C HIS A 148 -13.85 8.94 -8.33
N VAL A 149 -14.56 8.29 -9.25
CA VAL A 149 -14.12 7.01 -9.86
C VAL A 149 -12.94 7.26 -10.80
N LEU A 150 -13.01 8.31 -11.61
CA LEU A 150 -11.91 8.70 -12.50
C LEU A 150 -10.66 9.09 -11.69
N ASP A 151 -10.84 9.84 -10.60
CA ASP A 151 -9.76 10.21 -9.69
C ASP A 151 -9.11 8.99 -9.04
N ALA A 152 -9.91 7.98 -8.67
CA ALA A 152 -9.38 6.71 -8.17
C ALA A 152 -8.48 6.05 -9.23
N PHE A 153 -8.91 5.96 -10.49
CA PHE A 153 -8.06 5.43 -11.56
C PHE A 153 -6.81 6.29 -11.81
N ASN A 154 -6.93 7.62 -11.74
CA ASN A 154 -5.78 8.50 -11.91
C ASN A 154 -4.71 8.26 -10.83
N ARG A 155 -5.11 8.02 -9.58
CA ARG A 155 -4.19 7.66 -8.48
C ARG A 155 -3.53 6.29 -8.68
N LEU A 156 -4.21 5.37 -9.35
CA LEU A 156 -3.71 4.01 -9.60
C LEU A 156 -2.84 3.90 -10.85
N ARG A 157 -2.95 4.84 -11.79
CA ARG A 157 -2.27 4.79 -13.07
C ARG A 157 -0.76 4.64 -12.94
N ASP A 158 -0.13 5.51 -12.15
CA ASP A 158 1.34 5.55 -12.05
C ASP A 158 1.89 4.33 -11.27
N PRO A 159 1.28 3.88 -10.15
CA PRO A 159 1.64 2.61 -9.52
C PRO A 159 1.51 1.40 -10.45
N ILE A 160 0.44 1.32 -11.25
CA ILE A 160 0.23 0.21 -12.19
C ILE A 160 1.23 0.27 -13.36
N ALA A 161 1.57 1.47 -13.85
CA ALA A 161 2.53 1.62 -14.94
C ALA A 161 3.96 1.25 -14.52
N ASN A 162 4.34 1.56 -13.28
CA ASN A 162 5.73 1.45 -12.82
C ASN A 162 6.00 0.26 -11.87
N GLY A 163 4.97 -0.30 -11.23
CA GLY A 163 5.14 -1.30 -10.16
C GLY A 163 5.48 -2.72 -10.61
N GLY A 164 5.27 -3.05 -11.89
CA GLY A 164 5.32 -4.44 -12.37
C GLY A 164 6.71 -5.09 -12.38
N THR A 165 7.79 -4.30 -12.41
CA THR A 165 9.16 -4.82 -12.40
C THR A 165 9.68 -5.10 -10.99
N LEU A 166 9.05 -4.55 -9.96
CA LEU A 166 9.45 -4.68 -8.56
C LEU A 166 8.72 -5.84 -7.86
N ALA A 167 7.59 -6.28 -8.41
CA ALA A 167 6.77 -7.32 -7.82
C ALA A 167 7.35 -8.73 -8.08
N THR A 168 7.63 -9.48 -7.01
CA THR A 168 8.08 -10.87 -7.07
C THR A 168 7.23 -11.76 -6.16
N GLY A 169 7.18 -13.07 -6.46
CA GLY A 169 6.45 -14.05 -5.66
C GLY A 169 4.98 -13.66 -5.43
N VAL A 170 4.53 -13.72 -4.16
CA VAL A 170 3.15 -13.38 -3.77
C VAL A 170 2.78 -11.93 -4.12
N SER A 171 3.71 -10.98 -4.00
CA SER A 171 3.45 -9.58 -4.38
C SER A 171 3.14 -9.45 -5.88
N LYS A 172 3.69 -10.33 -6.72
CA LYS A 172 3.42 -10.36 -8.15
C LYS A 172 1.99 -10.82 -8.44
N ASP A 173 1.50 -11.84 -7.73
CA ASP A 173 0.13 -12.34 -7.90
C ASP A 173 -0.91 -11.23 -7.64
N PHE A 174 -0.72 -10.45 -6.57
CA PHE A 174 -1.57 -9.29 -6.25
C PHE A 174 -1.42 -8.16 -7.26
N PHE A 175 -0.20 -7.87 -7.73
CA PHE A 175 0.04 -6.85 -8.75
C PHE A 175 -0.63 -7.18 -10.08
N ASP A 176 -0.45 -8.41 -10.57
CA ASP A 176 -1.00 -8.88 -11.85
C ASP A 176 -2.52 -8.74 -11.85
N GLU A 177 -3.15 -9.13 -10.73
CA GLU A 177 -4.59 -9.01 -10.56
C GLU A 177 -5.03 -7.55 -10.45
N ALA A 178 -4.32 -6.71 -9.68
CA ALA A 178 -4.58 -5.27 -9.60
C ALA A 178 -4.52 -4.61 -10.99
N ALA A 179 -3.53 -4.96 -11.81
CA ALA A 179 -3.39 -4.46 -13.16
C ALA A 179 -4.50 -4.96 -14.09
N ARG A 180 -4.94 -6.21 -13.93
CA ARG A 180 -6.08 -6.79 -14.67
C ARG A 180 -7.36 -6.02 -14.35
N VAL A 181 -7.73 -5.90 -13.08
CA VAL A 181 -8.97 -5.21 -12.69
C VAL A 181 -8.91 -3.70 -12.95
N TYR A 182 -7.74 -3.07 -12.90
CA TYR A 182 -7.56 -1.68 -13.33
C TYR A 182 -7.97 -1.51 -14.81
N ARG A 183 -7.47 -2.39 -15.70
CA ARG A 183 -7.83 -2.33 -17.14
C ARG A 183 -9.31 -2.60 -17.37
N GLU A 184 -9.89 -3.56 -16.66
CA GLU A 184 -11.33 -3.85 -16.75
C GLU A 184 -12.20 -2.71 -16.23
N GLY A 185 -11.78 -2.11 -15.11
CA GLY A 185 -12.45 -0.96 -14.52
C GLY A 185 -12.40 0.26 -15.44
N ARG A 186 -11.28 0.51 -16.11
CA ARG A 186 -11.18 1.54 -17.15
C ARG A 186 -12.15 1.29 -18.31
N LYS A 187 -12.24 0.06 -18.81
CA LYS A 187 -13.22 -0.31 -19.84
C LYS A 187 -14.67 -0.11 -19.38
N ALA A 188 -14.98 -0.48 -18.13
CA ALA A 188 -16.31 -0.28 -17.56
C ALA A 188 -16.64 1.22 -17.43
N TYR A 189 -15.68 2.04 -16.99
CA TYR A 189 -15.83 3.50 -16.93
C TYR A 189 -16.13 4.10 -18.31
N ASP A 190 -15.35 3.72 -19.31
CA ASP A 190 -15.51 4.22 -20.69
C ASP A 190 -16.85 3.74 -21.30
N ALA A 191 -17.40 2.63 -20.83
CA ALA A 191 -18.72 2.11 -21.19
C ALA A 191 -19.89 2.72 -20.38
N GLY A 192 -19.61 3.60 -19.42
CA GLY A 192 -20.62 4.23 -18.55
C GLY A 192 -21.09 3.37 -17.37
N ASP A 193 -20.50 2.18 -17.15
CA ASP A 193 -20.76 1.35 -15.97
C ASP A 193 -19.88 1.81 -14.79
N TYR A 194 -20.24 2.98 -14.25
CA TYR A 194 -19.45 3.66 -13.22
C TYR A 194 -19.45 2.94 -11.88
N TRP A 195 -20.52 2.21 -11.56
CA TRP A 195 -20.58 1.37 -10.36
C TRP A 195 -19.52 0.27 -10.41
N LYS A 196 -19.54 -0.53 -11.49
CA LYS A 196 -18.54 -1.59 -11.70
C LYS A 196 -17.13 -1.02 -11.74
N ALA A 197 -16.94 0.10 -12.43
CA ALA A 197 -15.66 0.78 -12.51
C ALA A 197 -15.15 1.21 -11.11
N GLY A 198 -16.02 1.78 -10.28
CA GLY A 198 -15.69 2.18 -8.91
C GLY A 198 -15.27 1.01 -8.02
N GLU A 199 -16.00 -0.11 -8.08
CA GLU A 199 -15.63 -1.31 -7.31
C GLU A 199 -14.32 -1.95 -7.81
N LEU A 200 -14.08 -1.98 -9.12
CA LEU A 200 -12.81 -2.47 -9.67
C LEU A 200 -11.61 -1.56 -9.33
N ALA A 201 -11.81 -0.24 -9.26
CA ALA A 201 -10.78 0.69 -8.78
C ALA A 201 -10.45 0.45 -7.30
N LYS A 202 -11.45 0.24 -6.44
CA LYS A 202 -11.24 -0.12 -5.03
C LYS A 202 -10.49 -1.44 -4.89
N ALA A 203 -10.83 -2.44 -5.72
CA ALA A 203 -10.14 -3.72 -5.74
C ALA A 203 -8.64 -3.57 -6.09
N ALA A 204 -8.35 -2.85 -7.18
CA ALA A 204 -6.98 -2.55 -7.59
C ALA A 204 -6.17 -1.86 -6.48
N GLY A 205 -6.75 -0.81 -5.86
CA GLY A 205 -6.09 -0.06 -4.79
C GLY A 205 -5.82 -0.90 -3.54
N ALA A 206 -6.74 -1.79 -3.18
CA ALA A 206 -6.56 -2.71 -2.05
C ALA A 206 -5.38 -3.67 -2.31
N TRP A 207 -5.30 -4.29 -3.49
CA TRP A 207 -4.21 -5.22 -3.82
C TRP A 207 -2.85 -4.53 -4.01
N LEU A 208 -2.80 -3.30 -4.51
CA LEU A 208 -1.56 -2.51 -4.48
C LEU A 208 -1.12 -2.17 -3.05
N SER A 209 -2.08 -1.97 -2.14
CA SER A 209 -1.75 -1.74 -0.72
C SER A 209 -1.07 -2.95 -0.11
N VAL A 210 -1.48 -4.18 -0.46
CA VAL A 210 -0.82 -5.43 -0.02
C VAL A 210 0.67 -5.40 -0.34
N MET A 211 1.06 -5.01 -1.56
CA MET A 211 2.47 -4.94 -1.96
C MET A 211 3.26 -3.99 -1.07
N ASN A 212 2.73 -2.79 -0.82
CA ASN A 212 3.36 -1.79 0.04
C ASN A 212 3.51 -2.31 1.48
N ARG A 213 2.53 -3.08 1.97
CA ARG A 213 2.62 -3.75 3.28
C ARG A 213 3.73 -4.79 3.30
N LEU A 214 3.80 -5.65 2.29
CA LEU A 214 4.80 -6.72 2.23
C LEU A 214 6.23 -6.16 2.12
N GLU A 215 6.44 -5.11 1.32
CA GLU A 215 7.71 -4.40 1.26
C GLU A 215 8.10 -3.81 2.63
N SER A 216 7.13 -3.19 3.32
CA SER A 216 7.34 -2.66 4.68
C SER A 216 7.61 -3.75 5.72
N ALA A 217 7.10 -4.97 5.52
CA ALA A 217 7.34 -6.11 6.40
C ALA A 217 8.71 -6.78 6.15
N GLY A 218 9.18 -6.80 4.91
CA GLY A 218 10.49 -7.35 4.51
C GLY A 218 11.66 -6.39 4.69
N GLY A 219 11.42 -5.07 4.71
CA GLY A 219 12.46 -4.06 4.94
C GLY A 219 13.12 -4.09 6.33
N ALA A 220 12.61 -4.91 7.26
CA ALA A 220 13.22 -5.15 8.57
C ALA A 220 14.12 -6.41 8.60
N GLU A 221 14.18 -7.20 7.53
CA GLU A 221 14.91 -8.47 7.48
C GLU A 221 16.45 -8.31 7.45
N THR A 222 16.95 -7.07 7.36
CA THR A 222 18.38 -6.72 7.45
C THR A 222 18.75 -5.89 8.68
N ALA A 223 17.82 -5.57 9.58
CA ALA A 223 18.21 -5.04 10.88
C ALA A 223 18.79 -6.21 11.70
N PRO A 224 20.11 -6.26 11.99
CA PRO A 224 20.65 -7.31 12.82
C PRO A 224 19.87 -7.35 14.14
N PRO A 225 19.65 -8.53 14.74
CA PRO A 225 19.06 -8.62 16.06
C PRO A 225 19.83 -7.67 16.96
N ARG A 226 19.15 -6.68 17.55
CA ARG A 226 19.75 -5.84 18.58
C ARG A 226 20.23 -6.80 19.65
N ALA A 227 21.55 -6.95 19.76
CA ALA A 227 22.16 -7.79 20.78
C ALA A 227 21.53 -7.41 22.13
N PRO A 228 21.12 -8.39 22.96
CA PRO A 228 20.63 -8.09 24.30
C PRO A 228 21.71 -7.23 24.97
N GLY A 229 21.30 -6.05 25.42
CA GLY A 229 22.21 -5.04 25.91
C GLY A 229 23.20 -5.66 26.88
N ALA A 230 24.49 -5.49 26.59
CA ALA A 230 25.55 -5.81 27.52
C ALA A 230 25.21 -5.11 28.84
N GLN A 231 24.84 -5.90 29.84
CA GLN A 231 24.72 -5.43 31.21
C GLN A 231 26.09 -4.87 31.56
N LYS A 232 26.13 -3.54 31.72
CA LYS A 232 27.30 -2.83 32.23
C LYS A 232 27.62 -3.46 33.58
N GLY A 233 28.78 -4.12 33.67
CA GLY A 233 29.20 -4.85 34.86
C GLY A 233 29.08 -3.99 36.12
N GLU A 234 28.50 -4.57 37.15
CA GLU A 234 28.70 -4.13 38.52
C GLU A 234 30.20 -4.24 38.84
N PRO A 235 30.83 -3.18 39.39
CA PRO A 235 32.21 -3.30 39.87
C PRO A 235 32.24 -4.25 41.06
N LEU A 236 33.11 -5.26 40.98
CA LEU A 236 33.43 -6.12 42.12
C LEU A 236 33.89 -5.27 43.31
N PRO A 237 33.40 -5.54 44.54
CA PRO A 237 33.85 -4.82 45.72
C PRO A 237 35.33 -5.09 45.99
N PRO A 238 36.08 -4.11 46.55
CA PRO A 238 37.48 -4.28 46.85
C PRO A 238 37.67 -5.40 47.88
N ALA A 239 38.67 -6.25 47.63
CA ALA A 239 39.10 -7.28 48.56
C ALA A 239 39.51 -6.61 49.88
N LYS A 240 38.95 -7.11 50.99
CA LYS A 240 39.41 -6.75 52.33
C LYS A 240 40.72 -7.50 52.61
N GLU A 241 41.68 -6.76 53.16
CA GLU A 241 42.95 -7.25 53.71
C GLU A 241 42.77 -8.32 54.79
#